data_AF-A0A367EP55-F1
#
_entry.id   AF-A0A367EP55-F1
#
_cell.length_a   1.000
_cell.length_b   1.000
_cell.length_c   1.000
_cell.angle_alpha   90.00
_cell.angle_beta   90.00
_cell.angle_gamma   90.00
#
_symmetry.space_group_name_H-M   'P 1'
#
loop_
_entity.id
_entity.type
_entity.pdbx_description
1 polymer ?
#
loop_
_entity_poly.entity_id
_entity_poly.type
_entity_poly.pdbx_seq_one_letter_code
_entity_poly.pdbx_strand_id
1 'polypeptide(L)'
;MSDAVLRGRMTAEAEGDVVVFLIGMRINRFRAVRAWLPVFRAMPRMMRELAAEPAHGLLAHRVLLSGPREFAVLQYWESTGKLLSYASAGDLEHRPAWAAFNRRARAADGAVGIWHETYAVPAGFREAVYVDMPRYGLAAAHQAVPVRSGRDRAAQRLAAGAEA
;
A
#
# COMPACT_ATOMS: atom_id res chain seq x y z
N MET A 1 3.41 8.21 -11.35
CA MET A 1 4.26 7.06 -11.75
C MET A 1 4.15 6.91 -13.26
N SER A 2 5.25 6.61 -13.97
CA SER A 2 5.19 6.38 -15.41
C SER A 2 4.48 5.06 -15.71
N ASP A 3 3.52 5.09 -16.63
CA ASP A 3 2.80 3.91 -17.13
C ASP A 3 3.57 3.22 -18.28
N ALA A 4 4.78 3.68 -18.60
CA ALA A 4 5.62 3.04 -19.60
C ALA A 4 6.04 1.64 -19.15
N VAL A 5 5.80 0.66 -20.02
CA VAL A 5 6.16 -0.74 -19.78
C VAL A 5 7.67 -0.92 -19.86
N LEU A 6 8.27 -1.49 -18.81
CA LEU A 6 9.66 -1.91 -18.78
C LEU A 6 9.73 -3.34 -19.33
N ARG A 7 10.27 -3.50 -20.54
CA ARG A 7 10.36 -4.82 -21.18
C ARG A 7 11.42 -5.70 -20.52
N GLY A 8 11.16 -6.99 -20.44
CA GLY A 8 12.03 -7.99 -19.83
C GLY A 8 11.76 -8.22 -18.35
N ARG A 9 12.68 -8.94 -17.69
CA ARG A 9 12.59 -9.31 -16.27
C ARG A 9 13.26 -8.27 -15.40
N MET A 10 12.48 -7.61 -14.57
CA MET A 10 12.90 -6.59 -13.60
C MET A 10 12.72 -7.08 -12.17
N THR A 11 13.45 -6.50 -11.23
CA THR A 11 13.31 -6.67 -9.79
C THR A 11 13.38 -5.29 -9.10
N ALA A 12 13.12 -5.26 -7.80
CA ALA A 12 13.24 -4.03 -7.00
C ALA A 12 14.57 -4.01 -6.26
N GLU A 13 15.37 -2.98 -6.49
CA GLU A 13 16.54 -2.67 -5.66
C GLU A 13 16.07 -1.81 -4.50
N ALA A 14 15.73 -2.47 -3.40
CA ALA A 14 15.25 -1.83 -2.18
C ALA A 14 16.36 -1.91 -1.14
N GLU A 15 16.69 -0.78 -0.51
CA GLU A 15 17.62 -0.70 0.61
C GLU A 15 16.84 -0.56 1.92
N GLY A 16 17.40 -1.09 3.00
CA GLY A 16 16.81 -0.98 4.35
C GLY A 16 15.52 -1.78 4.54
N ASP A 17 14.80 -1.47 5.62
CA ASP A 17 13.52 -2.09 5.95
C ASP A 17 12.39 -1.51 5.11
N VAL A 18 11.34 -2.28 4.90
CA VAL A 18 10.12 -1.82 4.22
C VAL A 18 8.90 -2.27 5.00
N VAL A 19 7.92 -1.40 5.12
CA VAL A 19 6.61 -1.77 5.64
C VAL A 19 5.61 -1.83 4.51
N VAL A 20 4.96 -2.99 4.38
CA VAL A 20 3.85 -3.19 3.46
C VAL A 20 2.56 -3.09 4.25
N PHE A 21 1.75 -2.09 3.94
CA PHE A 21 0.47 -1.85 4.62
C PHE A 21 -0.67 -1.99 3.61
N LEU A 22 -1.55 -2.96 3.86
CA LEU A 22 -2.78 -3.13 3.10
C LEU A 22 -3.91 -2.59 3.94
N ILE A 23 -4.76 -1.77 3.34
CA ILE A 23 -6.00 -1.33 3.96
C ILE A 23 -7.11 -1.42 2.93
N GLY A 24 -8.25 -1.96 3.32
CA GLY A 24 -9.36 -2.11 2.41
C GLY A 24 -10.70 -1.93 3.07
N MET A 25 -11.68 -1.64 2.23
CA MET A 25 -13.09 -1.61 2.59
C MET A 25 -13.86 -2.65 1.78
N ARG A 26 -14.90 -3.20 2.40
CA ARG A 26 -15.86 -4.10 1.75
C ARG A 26 -17.27 -3.57 1.92
N ILE A 27 -18.00 -3.47 0.81
CA ILE A 27 -19.41 -3.11 0.80
C ILE A 27 -20.24 -4.37 1.06
N ASN A 28 -20.80 -4.48 2.27
CA ASN A 28 -21.66 -5.60 2.64
C ASN A 28 -23.09 -5.39 2.11
N ARG A 29 -23.56 -4.12 2.10
CA ARG A 29 -24.90 -3.75 1.64
C ARG A 29 -24.85 -2.60 0.62
N PHE A 30 -24.92 -2.91 -0.66
CA PHE A 30 -24.83 -1.91 -1.75
C PHE A 30 -25.83 -0.76 -1.63
N ARG A 31 -27.09 -1.06 -1.25
CA ARG A 31 -28.15 -0.05 -1.11
C ARG A 31 -27.89 0.97 0.00
N ALA A 32 -26.99 0.68 0.94
CA ALA A 32 -26.62 1.59 2.02
C ALA A 32 -25.56 2.63 1.58
N VAL A 33 -25.83 3.33 0.48
CA VAL A 33 -24.88 4.29 -0.15
C VAL A 33 -24.39 5.34 0.84
N ARG A 34 -25.28 5.85 1.71
CA ARG A 34 -24.93 6.84 2.74
C ARG A 34 -23.92 6.31 3.77
N ALA A 35 -23.84 4.99 3.95
CA ALA A 35 -22.89 4.36 4.85
C ALA A 35 -21.52 4.17 4.20
N TRP A 36 -21.44 3.59 3.01
CA TRP A 36 -20.17 3.21 2.40
C TRP A 36 -19.52 4.29 1.53
N LEU A 37 -20.29 5.18 0.88
CA LEU A 37 -19.75 6.17 -0.05
C LEU A 37 -18.78 7.19 0.62
N PRO A 38 -19.04 7.68 1.85
CA PRO A 38 -18.09 8.56 2.54
C PRO A 38 -16.76 7.85 2.84
N VAL A 39 -16.80 6.57 3.19
CA VAL A 39 -15.61 5.74 3.48
C VAL A 39 -14.78 5.59 2.23
N PHE A 40 -15.43 5.25 1.11
CA PHE A 40 -14.80 5.14 -0.20
C PHE A 40 -14.10 6.44 -0.63
N ARG A 41 -14.69 7.59 -0.31
CA ARG A 41 -14.12 8.91 -0.63
C ARG A 41 -13.00 9.39 0.32
N ALA A 42 -12.78 8.71 1.45
CA ALA A 42 -11.77 9.10 2.43
C ALA A 42 -10.36 8.71 2.00
N MET A 43 -10.17 7.49 1.48
CA MET A 43 -8.84 7.00 1.06
C MET A 43 -8.15 7.89 0.02
N PRO A 44 -8.82 8.36 -1.05
CA PRO A 44 -8.18 9.25 -2.01
C PRO A 44 -7.75 10.60 -1.44
N ARG A 45 -8.34 11.07 -0.34
CA ARG A 45 -7.90 12.30 0.35
C ARG A 45 -6.59 12.07 1.09
N MET A 46 -6.55 11.02 1.90
CA MET A 46 -5.33 10.61 2.61
C MET A 46 -4.16 10.35 1.65
N MET A 47 -4.42 9.70 0.51
CA MET A 47 -3.36 9.46 -0.49
C MET A 47 -2.85 10.76 -1.11
N ARG A 48 -3.69 11.78 -1.28
CA ARG A 48 -3.27 13.11 -1.76
C ARG A 48 -2.46 13.87 -0.73
N GLU A 49 -2.82 13.79 0.54
CA GLU A 49 -2.03 14.37 1.65
C GLU A 49 -0.64 13.73 1.73
N LEU A 50 -0.57 12.40 1.73
CA LEU A 50 0.69 11.66 1.75
C LEU A 50 1.55 11.91 0.51
N ALA A 51 0.94 12.10 -0.66
CA ALA A 51 1.67 12.44 -1.88
C ALA A 51 2.20 13.89 -1.90
N ALA A 52 1.56 14.79 -1.15
CA ALA A 52 1.97 16.20 -1.07
C ALA A 52 3.17 16.41 -0.15
N GLU A 53 3.34 15.56 0.86
CA GLU A 53 4.43 15.64 1.83
C GLU A 53 5.13 14.29 2.00
N PRO A 54 6.20 14.05 1.20
CA PRO A 54 6.98 12.81 1.27
C PRO A 54 7.61 12.55 2.64
N ALA A 55 7.81 13.57 3.48
CA ALA A 55 8.40 13.39 4.81
C ALA A 55 7.61 12.42 5.70
N HIS A 56 6.30 12.27 5.45
CA HIS A 56 5.44 11.29 6.12
C HIS A 56 5.84 9.83 5.86
N GLY A 57 6.68 9.55 4.86
CA GLY A 57 7.32 8.25 4.67
C GLY A 57 6.51 7.23 3.86
N LEU A 58 5.48 7.65 3.13
CA LEU A 58 4.85 6.83 2.11
C LEU A 58 5.72 6.80 0.85
N LEU A 59 6.27 5.63 0.52
CA LEU A 59 7.14 5.44 -0.65
C LEU A 59 6.33 5.27 -1.94
N ALA A 60 5.28 4.44 -1.87
CA ALA A 60 4.39 4.21 -3.00
C ALA A 60 3.05 3.67 -2.51
N HIS A 61 2.01 3.85 -3.31
CA HIS A 61 0.72 3.21 -3.08
C HIS A 61 0.09 2.75 -4.39
N ARG A 62 -0.82 1.78 -4.29
CA ARG A 62 -1.59 1.27 -5.43
C ARG A 62 -3.01 0.94 -4.97
N VAL A 63 -3.99 1.44 -5.69
CA VAL A 63 -5.39 1.03 -5.51
C VAL A 63 -5.58 -0.34 -6.14
N LEU A 64 -6.12 -1.27 -5.37
CA LEU A 64 -6.49 -2.62 -5.76
C LEU A 64 -8.01 -2.74 -5.75
N LEU A 65 -8.58 -3.20 -6.87
CA LEU A 65 -10.01 -3.40 -7.04
C LEU A 65 -10.29 -4.90 -7.16
N SER A 66 -10.93 -5.48 -6.15
CA SER A 66 -11.29 -6.90 -6.12
C SER A 66 -12.79 -7.05 -6.42
N GLY A 67 -13.18 -6.58 -7.59
CA GLY A 67 -14.58 -6.53 -8.02
C GLY A 67 -15.36 -5.33 -7.46
N PRO A 68 -16.70 -5.32 -7.56
CA PRO A 68 -17.51 -4.13 -7.31
C PRO A 68 -17.72 -3.80 -5.82
N ARG A 69 -17.34 -4.71 -4.91
CA ARG A 69 -17.58 -4.58 -3.47
C ARG A 69 -16.33 -4.28 -2.67
N GLU A 70 -15.16 -4.57 -3.22
CA GLU A 70 -13.90 -4.60 -2.45
C GLU A 70 -12.89 -3.66 -3.07
N PHE A 71 -12.46 -2.72 -2.24
CA PHE A 71 -11.54 -1.66 -2.60
C PHE A 71 -10.42 -1.68 -1.57
N ALA A 72 -9.19 -1.86 -2.01
CA ALA A 72 -8.03 -1.86 -1.15
C ALA A 72 -6.96 -0.91 -1.67
N VAL A 73 -6.07 -0.50 -0.77
CA VAL A 73 -4.87 0.26 -1.10
C VAL A 73 -3.69 -0.51 -0.51
N LEU A 74 -2.80 -0.93 -1.40
CA LEU A 74 -1.47 -1.43 -1.05
C LEU A 74 -0.55 -0.24 -0.90
N GLN A 75 0.12 -0.12 0.24
CA GLN A 75 1.01 0.97 0.57
C GLN A 75 2.39 0.43 0.97
N TYR A 76 3.43 1.13 0.56
CA TYR A 76 4.82 0.88 0.95
C TYR A 76 5.31 2.06 1.76
N TRP A 77 5.86 1.79 2.93
CA TRP A 77 6.33 2.81 3.87
C TRP A 77 7.78 2.56 4.25
N GLU A 78 8.49 3.64 4.55
CA GLU A 78 9.89 3.61 4.98
C GLU A 78 10.08 2.90 6.34
N SER A 79 9.12 3.01 7.25
CA SER A 79 9.19 2.37 8.56
C SER A 79 7.83 2.26 9.24
N THR A 80 7.75 1.37 10.22
CA THR A 80 6.57 1.23 11.09
C THR A 80 6.34 2.49 11.91
N GLY A 81 7.42 3.13 12.37
CA GLY A 81 7.35 4.39 13.12
C GLY A 81 6.66 5.51 12.34
N LYS A 82 7.02 5.69 11.06
CA LYS A 82 6.39 6.71 10.21
C LYS A 82 4.91 6.39 9.91
N LEU A 83 4.59 5.13 9.61
CA LEU A 83 3.21 4.68 9.43
C LEU A 83 2.35 4.97 10.68
N LEU A 84 2.83 4.60 11.88
CA LEU A 84 2.11 4.81 13.13
C LEU A 84 2.00 6.29 13.52
N SER A 85 3.04 7.08 13.22
CA SER A 85 3.01 8.54 13.42
C SER A 85 1.91 9.17 12.57
N TYR A 86 1.84 8.84 11.28
CA TYR A 86 0.77 9.31 10.41
C TYR A 86 -0.62 8.86 10.89
N ALA A 87 -0.75 7.58 11.28
CA ALA A 87 -2.03 7.04 11.74
C ALA A 87 -2.55 7.69 13.04
N SER A 88 -1.65 8.18 13.90
CA SER A 88 -1.99 8.76 15.20
C SER A 88 -2.05 10.29 15.21
N ALA A 89 -1.53 10.95 14.16
CA ALA A 89 -1.46 12.40 14.05
C ALA A 89 -2.85 13.09 14.15
N GLY A 90 -2.91 14.11 15.00
CA GLY A 90 -4.12 14.86 15.35
C GLY A 90 -4.74 15.66 14.20
N ASP A 91 -3.85 16.15 13.36
CA ASP A 91 -4.00 17.22 12.38
C ASP A 91 -3.99 16.70 10.92
N LEU A 92 -3.70 15.41 10.73
CA LEU A 92 -3.69 14.76 9.42
C LEU A 92 -5.03 14.10 9.11
N GLU A 93 -5.29 13.84 7.82
CA GLU A 93 -6.58 13.35 7.31
C GLU A 93 -7.01 11.99 7.90
N HIS A 94 -6.07 11.18 8.42
CA HIS A 94 -6.37 9.85 8.94
C HIS A 94 -7.32 9.85 10.16
N ARG A 95 -7.03 10.62 11.21
CA ARG A 95 -7.87 10.67 12.42
C ARG A 95 -9.31 11.13 12.17
N PRO A 96 -9.58 12.26 11.48
CA PRO A 96 -10.95 12.70 11.23
C PRO A 96 -11.69 11.69 10.33
N ALA A 97 -11.01 11.09 9.36
CA ALA A 97 -11.59 10.02 8.53
C ALA A 97 -11.95 8.79 9.37
N TRP A 98 -11.07 8.34 10.26
CA TRP A 98 -11.31 7.20 11.15
C TRP A 98 -12.46 7.46 12.14
N ALA A 99 -12.49 8.65 12.74
CA ALA A 99 -13.59 9.05 13.62
C ALA A 99 -14.92 9.10 12.87
N ALA A 100 -14.92 9.63 11.65
CA ALA A 100 -16.08 9.71 10.77
C ALA A 100 -16.56 8.32 10.32
N PHE A 101 -15.64 7.38 10.07
CA PHE A 101 -15.96 5.97 9.80
C PHE A 101 -16.60 5.32 11.02
N ASN A 102 -15.97 5.39 12.19
CA ASN A 102 -16.47 4.74 13.41
C ASN A 102 -17.89 5.18 13.78
N ARG A 103 -18.21 6.48 13.63
CA ARG A 103 -19.59 6.97 13.83
C ARG A 103 -20.58 6.35 12.85
N ARG A 104 -20.20 6.21 11.58
CA ARG A 104 -21.07 5.64 10.53
C ARG A 104 -21.19 4.13 10.64
N ALA A 105 -20.11 3.43 10.92
CA ALA A 105 -20.08 1.98 11.08
C ALA A 105 -21.05 1.54 12.19
N ARG A 106 -21.07 2.28 13.32
CA ARG A 106 -22.04 2.06 14.41
C ARG A 106 -23.49 2.28 13.97
N ALA A 107 -23.76 3.31 13.16
CA ALA A 107 -25.11 3.64 12.71
C ALA A 107 -25.62 2.76 11.55
N ALA A 108 -24.73 2.10 10.83
CA ALA A 108 -25.04 1.42 9.58
C ALA A 108 -25.13 -0.11 9.68
N ASP A 109 -25.12 -0.67 10.89
CA ASP A 109 -25.36 -2.09 11.17
C ASP A 109 -24.63 -3.04 10.20
N GLY A 110 -23.31 -2.90 10.16
CA GLY A 110 -22.45 -3.75 9.33
C GLY A 110 -22.57 -3.55 7.81
N ALA A 111 -23.17 -2.45 7.32
CA ALA A 111 -23.27 -2.18 5.88
C ALA A 111 -21.93 -2.04 5.14
N VAL A 112 -20.86 -1.71 5.88
CA VAL A 112 -19.49 -1.55 5.37
C VAL A 112 -18.51 -2.14 6.37
N GLY A 113 -17.54 -2.92 5.88
CA GLY A 113 -16.39 -3.40 6.65
C GLY A 113 -15.12 -2.66 6.24
N ILE A 114 -14.17 -2.56 7.16
CA ILE A 114 -12.79 -2.17 6.90
C ILE A 114 -11.88 -3.26 7.46
N TRP A 115 -10.78 -3.51 6.77
CA TRP A 115 -9.70 -4.37 7.23
C TRP A 115 -8.36 -3.69 6.94
N HIS A 116 -7.33 -4.08 7.68
CA HIS A 116 -5.97 -3.69 7.36
C HIS A 116 -4.98 -4.75 7.83
N GLU A 117 -3.85 -4.85 7.14
CA GLU A 117 -2.75 -5.76 7.43
C GLU A 117 -1.44 -4.98 7.33
N THR A 118 -0.58 -5.12 8.32
CA THR A 118 0.74 -4.47 8.35
C THR A 118 1.82 -5.52 8.41
N TYR A 119 2.72 -5.51 7.43
CA TYR A 119 3.88 -6.38 7.37
C TYR A 119 5.15 -5.54 7.49
N ALA A 120 5.86 -5.69 8.60
CA ALA A 120 7.20 -5.13 8.77
C ALA A 120 8.21 -6.13 8.19
N VAL A 121 8.86 -5.76 7.09
CA VAL A 121 9.77 -6.64 6.35
C VAL A 121 11.19 -6.12 6.49
N PRO A 122 12.06 -6.79 7.26
CA PRO A 122 13.43 -6.36 7.40
C PRO A 122 14.20 -6.34 6.09
N ALA A 123 15.30 -5.58 6.04
CA ALA A 123 16.32 -5.67 5.01
C ALA A 123 16.63 -7.14 4.67
N GLY A 124 16.56 -7.46 3.39
CA GLY A 124 16.88 -8.79 2.88
C GLY A 124 15.79 -9.87 2.94
N PHE A 125 14.70 -9.65 3.68
CA PHE A 125 13.60 -10.64 3.80
C PHE A 125 12.48 -10.40 2.78
N ARG A 126 12.85 -10.03 1.55
CA ARG A 126 11.90 -9.71 0.48
C ARG A 126 12.41 -10.11 -0.89
N GLU A 127 11.49 -10.43 -1.78
CA GLU A 127 11.78 -10.71 -3.17
C GLU A 127 10.64 -10.19 -4.05
N ALA A 128 11.00 -9.61 -5.19
CA ALA A 128 10.02 -9.18 -6.19
C ALA A 128 10.55 -9.38 -7.60
N VAL A 129 9.66 -9.77 -8.51
CA VAL A 129 9.94 -9.88 -9.93
C VAL A 129 8.78 -9.26 -10.72
N TYR A 130 9.12 -8.57 -11.80
CA TYR A 130 8.19 -7.92 -12.70
C TYR A 130 8.60 -8.28 -14.13
N VAL A 131 7.67 -8.74 -14.95
CA VAL A 131 7.95 -9.14 -16.34
C VAL A 131 7.04 -8.34 -17.25
N ASP A 132 7.63 -7.53 -18.13
CA ASP A 132 6.90 -6.66 -19.07
C ASP A 132 5.81 -5.81 -18.38
N MET A 133 6.17 -5.26 -17.21
CA MET A 133 5.29 -4.42 -16.40
C MET A 133 5.80 -2.98 -16.35
N PRO A 134 4.92 -1.97 -16.18
CA PRO A 134 5.36 -0.67 -15.68
C PRO A 134 5.93 -0.81 -14.26
N ARG A 135 6.54 0.26 -13.73
CA ARG A 135 6.99 0.26 -12.32
C ARG A 135 5.80 -0.07 -11.42
N TYR A 136 5.91 -1.16 -10.66
CA TYR A 136 4.81 -1.71 -9.87
C TYR A 136 5.29 -2.14 -8.49
N GLY A 137 4.40 -2.09 -7.50
CA GLY A 137 4.66 -2.59 -6.15
C GLY A 137 5.96 -2.04 -5.54
N LEU A 138 6.80 -2.92 -5.03
CA LEU A 138 8.10 -2.58 -4.44
C LEU A 138 9.04 -1.84 -5.42
N ALA A 139 9.02 -2.14 -6.73
CA ALA A 139 9.82 -1.42 -7.73
C ALA A 139 9.27 -0.02 -8.08
N ALA A 140 8.07 0.32 -7.60
CA ALA A 140 7.59 1.69 -7.58
C ALA A 140 8.02 2.44 -6.32
N ALA A 141 8.06 1.75 -5.18
CA ALA A 141 8.56 2.27 -3.91
C ALA A 141 10.09 2.52 -3.95
N HIS A 142 10.81 1.70 -4.70
CA HIS A 142 12.26 1.81 -4.89
C HIS A 142 12.62 1.80 -6.39
N GLN A 143 13.86 1.47 -6.73
CA GLN A 143 14.33 1.43 -8.10
C GLN A 143 13.99 0.09 -8.78
N ALA A 144 13.50 0.15 -10.02
CA ALA A 144 13.34 -1.02 -10.87
C ALA A 144 14.66 -1.29 -11.61
N VAL A 145 15.22 -2.49 -11.45
CA VAL A 145 16.48 -2.88 -12.10
C VAL A 145 16.34 -4.23 -12.83
N PRO A 146 17.09 -4.48 -13.92
CA PRO A 146 17.06 -5.78 -14.59
C PRO A 146 17.48 -6.92 -13.66
N VAL A 147 16.83 -8.07 -13.78
CA VAL A 147 17.28 -9.30 -13.12
C VAL A 147 18.63 -9.72 -13.72
N ARG A 148 19.67 -9.79 -12.87
CA ARG A 148 21.03 -10.19 -13.27
C ARG A 148 21.23 -11.70 -13.13
N SER A 149 22.28 -12.22 -13.76
CA SER A 149 22.72 -13.61 -13.58
C SER A 149 22.93 -13.91 -12.10
N GLY A 150 22.50 -15.10 -11.65
CA GLY A 150 22.56 -15.48 -10.24
C GLY A 150 21.40 -14.93 -9.40
N ARG A 151 20.45 -14.21 -10.00
CA ARG A 151 19.19 -13.76 -9.37
C ARG A 151 17.96 -14.24 -10.15
N ASP A 152 18.10 -15.30 -10.93
CA ASP A 152 17.05 -15.85 -11.79
C ASP A 152 15.91 -16.49 -10.99
N ARG A 153 16.24 -17.16 -9.88
CA ARG A 153 15.28 -17.84 -9.02
C ARG A 153 14.89 -16.96 -7.82
N ALA A 154 13.67 -17.12 -7.33
CA ALA A 154 13.18 -16.42 -6.15
C ALA A 154 14.11 -16.64 -4.93
N ALA A 155 14.53 -17.89 -4.68
CA ALA A 155 15.46 -18.23 -3.60
C ALA A 155 16.80 -17.48 -3.70
N GLN A 156 17.32 -17.27 -4.91
CA GLN A 156 18.56 -16.53 -5.12
C GLN A 156 18.40 -15.04 -4.82
N ARG A 157 17.24 -14.46 -5.17
CA ARG A 157 16.94 -13.06 -4.87
C ARG A 157 16.71 -12.83 -3.38
N LEU A 158 16.06 -13.76 -2.70
CA LEU A 158 15.93 -13.74 -1.23
C LEU A 158 17.31 -13.82 -0.55
N ALA A 159 18.15 -14.77 -0.95
CA ALA A 159 19.49 -14.93 -0.40
C ALA A 159 20.36 -13.69 -0.62
N ALA A 160 20.37 -13.14 -1.84
CA ALA A 160 21.13 -11.94 -2.16
C ALA A 160 20.63 -10.68 -1.42
N GLY A 161 19.37 -10.68 -0.97
CA GLY A 161 18.85 -9.64 -0.09
C GLY A 161 19.36 -9.79 1.33
N ALA A 162 19.43 -11.02 1.85
CA ALA A 162 19.87 -11.30 3.23
C ALA A 162 21.37 -11.02 3.48
N GLU A 163 22.17 -10.97 2.41
CA GLU A 163 23.62 -10.69 2.45
C GLU A 163 23.97 -9.19 2.32
N ALA A 164 23.00 -8.33 2.03
CA ALA A 164 23.17 -6.89 1.79
C ALA A 164 22.77 -6.05 3.01
#